data_AF-A0A5A7RM09-F1
#
_entry.id   AF-A0A5A7RM09-F1
#
_cell.length_a   1.000
_cell.length_b   1.000
_cell.length_c   1.000
_cell.angle_alpha   90.00
_cell.angle_beta   90.00
_cell.angle_gamma   90.00
#
_symmetry.space_group_name_H-M   'P 1'
#
loop_
_entity.id
_entity.type
_entity.pdbx_description
1 polymer ?
#
loop_
_entity_poly.entity_id
_entity_poly.type
_entity_poly.pdbx_seq_one_letter_code
_entity_poly.pdbx_strand_id
1 'polypeptide(L)'
;MEEKIAGMKDEKRVYELSQPYGIVSKSPIKISYRHLAIVAQIAKDFDEAIEIIKRKIELKDYDETRLKERYEKIIYWLKNYAPEEIKFEVKEELPELKLKNDEKKFLIELEKNFDDIEWDAEKIHATIHESAKKSQISAKKAFQLIYMLFIGKDRGPRAGYFLQSLGKDFVMKRIREAYQS
;
A
#
# COMPACT_ATOMS: atom_id res chain seq x y z
N MET A 1 -33.36 7.73 -2.34
CA MET A 1 -33.63 6.31 -2.06
C MET A 1 -32.93 5.54 -3.16
N GLU A 2 -31.72 5.02 -2.90
CA GLU A 2 -30.95 4.30 -3.92
C GLU A 2 -31.66 2.99 -4.26
N GLU A 3 -31.97 2.80 -5.54
CA GLU A 3 -32.59 1.58 -6.05
C GLU A 3 -31.66 0.39 -5.81
N LYS A 4 -32.16 -0.60 -5.06
CA LYS A 4 -31.44 -1.86 -4.79
C LYS A 4 -31.32 -2.66 -6.09
N ILE A 5 -30.11 -2.77 -6.60
CA ILE A 5 -29.74 -3.63 -7.72
C ILE A 5 -30.10 -5.09 -7.36
N ALA A 6 -30.77 -5.79 -8.26
CA ALA A 6 -31.14 -7.20 -8.09
C ALA A 6 -29.87 -8.04 -7.84
N GLY A 7 -29.78 -8.66 -6.66
CA GLY A 7 -28.61 -9.40 -6.16
C GLY A 7 -28.23 -9.07 -4.70
N MET A 8 -28.44 -7.82 -4.25
CA MET A 8 -28.09 -7.41 -2.87
C MET A 8 -28.96 -8.03 -1.77
N LYS A 9 -30.19 -8.47 -2.08
CA LYS A 9 -31.04 -9.18 -1.11
C LYS A 9 -30.40 -10.51 -0.67
N ASP A 10 -29.66 -11.15 -1.58
CA ASP A 10 -29.04 -12.45 -1.31
C ASP A 10 -27.77 -12.31 -0.48
N GLU A 11 -26.94 -11.28 -0.69
CA GLU A 11 -25.71 -11.09 0.09
C GLU A 11 -25.96 -10.90 1.59
N LYS A 12 -26.97 -10.09 1.95
CA LYS A 12 -27.35 -9.91 3.35
C LYS A 12 -27.77 -11.24 3.96
N ARG A 13 -28.60 -12.00 3.24
CA ARG A 13 -29.10 -13.30 3.72
C ARG A 13 -27.98 -14.34 3.84
N VAL A 14 -27.07 -14.37 2.87
CA VAL A 14 -25.88 -15.23 2.89
C VAL A 14 -25.01 -14.90 4.10
N TYR A 15 -24.77 -13.62 4.38
CA TYR A 15 -24.01 -13.20 5.55
C TYR A 15 -24.68 -13.64 6.86
N GLU A 16 -25.99 -13.42 7.00
CA GLU A 16 -26.77 -13.86 8.17
C GLU A 16 -26.64 -15.38 8.40
N LEU A 17 -26.82 -16.18 7.34
CA LEU A 17 -26.71 -17.64 7.40
C LEU A 17 -25.29 -18.12 7.69
N SER A 18 -24.27 -17.34 7.32
CA SER A 18 -22.87 -17.68 7.59
C SER A 18 -22.40 -17.31 9.00
N GLN A 19 -23.28 -16.78 9.87
CA GLN A 19 -22.96 -16.45 11.26
C GLN A 19 -23.52 -17.51 12.24
N PRO A 20 -22.81 -18.65 12.47
CA PRO A 20 -23.31 -19.73 13.33
C PRO A 20 -23.51 -19.31 14.80
N TYR A 21 -22.83 -18.25 15.25
CA TYR A 21 -22.89 -17.75 16.63
C TYR A 21 -23.67 -16.42 16.76
N GLY A 22 -24.45 -16.07 15.74
CA GLY A 22 -25.22 -14.83 15.68
C GLY A 22 -24.50 -13.67 15.01
N ILE A 23 -25.29 -12.67 14.59
CA ILE A 23 -24.80 -11.50 13.86
C ILE A 23 -24.09 -10.56 14.84
N VAL A 24 -22.83 -10.24 14.54
CA VAL A 24 -22.07 -9.25 15.30
C VAL A 24 -22.73 -7.87 15.20
N SER A 25 -22.92 -7.23 16.35
CA SER A 25 -23.61 -5.94 16.47
C SER A 25 -22.80 -4.75 15.93
N LYS A 26 -21.45 -4.86 15.91
CA LYS A 26 -20.53 -3.84 15.40
C LYS A 26 -19.68 -4.41 14.27
N SER A 27 -19.64 -3.70 13.14
CA SER A 27 -18.71 -4.06 12.05
C SER A 27 -17.27 -3.90 12.55
N PRO A 28 -16.39 -4.90 12.34
CA PRO A 28 -14.97 -4.77 12.67
C PRO A 28 -14.31 -3.71 11.78
N ILE A 29 -13.16 -3.21 12.21
CA ILE A 29 -12.31 -2.35 11.38
C ILE A 29 -11.91 -3.11 10.10
N LYS A 30 -12.14 -2.48 8.95
CA LYS A 30 -11.92 -3.07 7.63
C LYS A 30 -10.57 -2.65 7.05
N ILE A 31 -9.49 -3.25 7.55
CA ILE A 31 -8.21 -3.22 6.82
C ILE A 31 -8.30 -4.25 5.69
N SER A 32 -7.98 -3.87 4.44
CA SER A 32 -8.00 -4.84 3.34
C SER A 32 -6.86 -5.86 3.49
N TYR A 33 -7.08 -7.11 3.08
CA TYR A 33 -6.02 -8.12 3.07
C TYR A 33 -4.83 -7.73 2.19
N ARG A 34 -5.09 -6.99 1.10
CA ARG A 34 -4.03 -6.48 0.22
C ARG A 34 -3.13 -5.48 0.95
N HIS A 35 -3.71 -4.55 1.72
CA HIS A 35 -2.93 -3.62 2.52
C HIS A 35 -2.16 -4.37 3.63
N LEU A 36 -2.82 -5.30 4.33
CA LEU A 36 -2.17 -6.08 5.38
C LEU A 36 -0.99 -6.93 4.84
N ALA A 37 -1.10 -7.46 3.62
CA ALA A 37 0.00 -8.17 2.95
C ALA A 37 1.19 -7.28 2.56
N ILE A 38 0.96 -5.98 2.35
CA ILE A 38 2.05 -5.01 2.15
C ILE A 38 2.72 -4.73 3.49
N VAL A 39 1.93 -4.41 4.52
CA VAL A 39 2.43 -4.13 5.86
C VAL A 39 3.23 -5.30 6.42
N ALA A 40 2.73 -6.53 6.26
CA ALA A 40 3.39 -7.74 6.75
C ALA A 40 4.73 -8.09 6.08
N GLN A 41 5.03 -7.49 4.93
CA GLN A 41 6.34 -7.64 4.27
C GLN A 41 7.31 -6.51 4.62
N ILE A 42 6.82 -5.45 5.26
CA ILE A 42 7.62 -4.30 5.71
C ILE A 42 7.93 -4.43 7.20
N ALA A 43 6.93 -4.82 8.00
CA ALA A 43 7.05 -5.00 9.43
C ALA A 43 7.84 -6.27 9.79
N LYS A 44 8.64 -6.19 10.85
CA LYS A 44 9.36 -7.33 11.42
C LYS A 44 8.44 -8.23 12.23
N ASP A 45 7.47 -7.64 12.91
CA ASP A 45 6.52 -8.31 13.78
C ASP A 45 5.13 -7.62 13.77
N PHE A 46 4.21 -8.16 14.56
CA PHE A 46 2.85 -7.63 14.65
C PHE A 46 2.79 -6.22 15.27
N ASP A 47 3.67 -5.92 16.22
CA ASP A 47 3.68 -4.63 16.91
C ASP A 47 4.11 -3.53 15.94
N GLU A 48 5.16 -3.76 15.16
CA GLU A 48 5.57 -2.85 14.08
C GLU A 48 4.50 -2.73 12.99
N ALA A 49 3.80 -3.82 12.66
CA ALA A 49 2.69 -3.78 11.71
C ALA A 49 1.56 -2.85 12.20
N ILE A 50 1.23 -2.90 13.49
CA ILE A 50 0.26 -1.99 14.12
C ILE A 50 0.74 -0.54 14.03
N GLU A 51 2.00 -0.26 14.32
CA GLU A 51 2.55 1.09 14.22
C GLU A 51 2.47 1.63 12.79
N ILE A 52 2.76 0.82 11.77
CA ILE A 52 2.60 1.20 10.36
C ILE A 52 1.13 1.49 10.03
N ILE A 53 0.20 0.67 10.50
CA ILE A 53 -1.24 0.85 10.26
C ILE A 53 -1.75 2.13 10.93
N LYS A 54 -1.33 2.40 12.17
CA LYS A 54 -1.72 3.59 12.96
C LYS A 54 -1.28 4.91 12.32
N ARG A 55 -0.26 4.91 11.44
CA ARG A 55 0.14 6.11 10.67
C ARG A 55 -1.01 6.72 9.87
N LYS A 56 -2.04 5.94 9.51
CA LYS A 56 -3.21 6.44 8.78
C LYS A 56 -4.55 6.00 9.34
N ILE A 57 -4.65 4.78 9.83
CA ILE A 57 -5.92 4.22 10.28
C ILE A 57 -6.00 4.40 11.78
N GLU A 58 -6.99 5.16 12.23
CA GLU A 58 -7.27 5.29 13.65
C GLU A 58 -7.89 3.98 14.18
N LEU A 59 -7.11 3.23 14.98
CA LEU A 59 -7.52 1.97 15.56
C LEU A 59 -8.22 2.19 16.92
N LYS A 60 -9.40 2.83 16.91
CA LYS A 60 -10.25 2.97 18.11
C LYS A 60 -11.11 1.73 18.32
N ASP A 61 -11.13 1.21 19.55
CA ASP A 61 -11.94 0.06 19.99
C ASP A 61 -11.89 -1.12 19.02
N TYR A 62 -10.69 -1.44 18.52
CA TYR A 62 -10.48 -2.51 17.56
C TYR A 62 -10.26 -3.85 18.26
N ASP A 63 -10.67 -4.92 17.59
CA ASP A 63 -10.41 -6.28 18.03
C ASP A 63 -8.97 -6.67 17.63
N GLU A 64 -8.05 -6.49 18.57
CA GLU A 64 -6.63 -6.76 18.37
C GLU A 64 -6.36 -8.24 18.10
N THR A 65 -7.03 -9.13 18.84
CA THR A 65 -6.92 -10.58 18.63
C THR A 65 -7.29 -10.95 17.20
N ARG A 66 -8.40 -10.42 16.70
CA ARG A 66 -8.82 -10.66 15.32
C ARG A 66 -7.85 -10.06 14.29
N LEU A 67 -7.29 -8.88 14.54
CA LEU A 67 -6.31 -8.28 13.63
C LEU A 67 -5.01 -9.10 13.61
N LYS A 68 -4.56 -9.59 14.76
CA LYS A 68 -3.40 -10.48 14.91
C LYS A 68 -3.59 -11.78 14.15
N GLU A 69 -4.74 -12.44 14.31
CA GLU A 69 -5.05 -13.65 13.55
C GLU A 69 -5.00 -13.42 12.03
N ARG A 70 -5.52 -12.27 11.56
CA ARG A 70 -5.49 -11.91 10.14
C ARG A 70 -4.06 -11.67 9.65
N TYR A 71 -3.23 -11.06 10.49
CA TYR A 71 -1.82 -10.84 10.22
C TYR A 71 -1.07 -12.18 10.09
N GLU A 72 -1.26 -13.09 11.06
CA GLU A 72 -0.64 -14.42 11.04
C GLU A 72 -1.08 -15.25 9.82
N LYS A 73 -2.37 -15.18 9.45
CA LYS A 73 -2.88 -15.79 8.21
C LYS A 73 -2.21 -15.22 6.96
N ILE A 74 -1.95 -13.91 6.92
CA ILE A 74 -1.23 -13.26 5.82
C ILE A 74 0.23 -13.71 5.78
N ILE A 75 0.92 -13.78 6.91
CA ILE A 75 2.31 -14.27 6.98
C ILE A 75 2.38 -15.73 6.49
N TYR A 76 1.45 -16.57 6.94
CA TYR A 76 1.37 -17.95 6.47
C TYR A 76 1.07 -18.03 4.96
N TRP A 77 0.16 -17.19 4.46
CA TRP A 77 -0.14 -17.13 3.03
C TRP A 77 1.08 -16.66 2.21
N LEU A 78 1.78 -15.61 2.65
CA LEU A 78 3.00 -15.10 2.05
C LEU A 78 4.07 -16.18 1.95
N LYS A 79 4.24 -16.98 3.00
CA LYS A 79 5.24 -18.05 3.03
C LYS A 79 4.90 -19.21 2.09
N ASN A 80 3.64 -19.64 2.05
CA ASN A 80 3.28 -20.95 1.47
C ASN A 80 2.56 -20.88 0.12
N TYR A 81 1.90 -19.77 -0.20
CA TYR A 81 1.00 -19.69 -1.37
C TYR A 81 1.16 -18.42 -2.19
N ALA A 82 1.75 -17.35 -1.63
CA ALA A 82 1.90 -16.12 -2.37
C ALA A 82 2.84 -16.32 -3.56
N PRO A 83 2.42 -15.85 -4.75
CA PRO A 83 3.26 -15.91 -5.93
C PRO A 83 4.43 -14.91 -5.79
N GLU A 84 5.56 -15.22 -6.42
CA GLU A 84 6.82 -14.47 -6.26
C GLU A 84 6.71 -13.00 -6.68
N GLU A 85 5.77 -12.67 -7.56
CA GLU A 85 5.49 -11.32 -8.03
C GLU A 85 4.89 -10.43 -6.94
N ILE A 86 4.27 -11.01 -5.91
CA ILE A 86 3.71 -10.28 -4.76
C ILE A 86 4.75 -10.13 -3.64
N LYS A 87 5.76 -11.01 -3.61
CA LYS A 87 6.82 -10.97 -2.61
C LYS A 87 7.79 -9.84 -2.91
N PHE A 88 8.14 -9.04 -1.92
CA PHE A 88 9.16 -8.00 -2.06
C PHE A 88 9.88 -7.76 -0.75
N GLU A 89 11.04 -7.09 -0.87
CA GLU A 89 11.84 -6.62 0.25
C GLU A 89 12.21 -5.17 -0.03
N VAL A 90 12.05 -4.31 0.98
CA VAL A 90 12.42 -2.89 0.87
C VAL A 90 13.94 -2.79 0.94
N LYS A 91 14.54 -2.13 -0.04
CA LYS A 91 15.99 -1.89 -0.06
C LYS A 91 16.34 -0.82 0.94
N GLU A 92 17.27 -1.11 1.85
CA GLU A 92 17.80 -0.16 2.84
C GLU A 92 18.57 0.98 2.18
N GLU A 93 19.34 0.65 1.15
CA GLU A 93 20.11 1.59 0.33
C GLU A 93 19.48 1.79 -1.04
N LEU A 94 19.80 2.93 -1.68
CA LEU A 94 19.41 3.20 -3.06
C LEU A 94 20.12 2.21 -4.01
N PRO A 95 19.38 1.45 -4.84
CA PRO A 95 20.00 0.60 -5.85
C PRO A 95 20.76 1.42 -6.90
N GLU A 96 21.82 0.87 -7.48
CA GLU A 96 22.53 1.50 -8.60
C GLU A 96 21.60 1.65 -9.81
N LEU A 97 21.23 2.89 -10.14
CA LEU A 97 20.28 3.21 -11.20
C LEU A 97 20.83 4.35 -12.06
N LYS A 98 20.90 4.12 -13.37
CA LYS A 98 21.23 5.17 -14.35
C LYS A 98 19.96 5.86 -14.80
N LEU A 99 19.62 6.96 -14.12
CA LEU A 99 18.44 7.74 -14.46
C LEU A 99 18.61 8.49 -15.78
N LYS A 100 17.57 8.44 -16.61
CA LYS A 100 17.45 9.30 -17.78
C LYS A 100 16.96 10.70 -17.38
N ASN A 101 17.10 11.65 -18.29
CA ASN A 101 16.69 13.04 -18.04
C ASN A 101 15.19 13.18 -17.77
N ASP A 102 14.34 12.39 -18.42
CA ASP A 102 12.88 12.35 -18.19
C ASP A 102 12.53 11.75 -16.83
N GLU A 103 13.19 10.66 -16.45
CA GLU A 103 13.07 10.02 -15.13
C GLU A 103 13.50 10.96 -13.99
N LYS A 104 14.62 11.66 -14.16
CA LYS A 104 15.10 12.67 -13.21
C LYS A 104 14.11 13.82 -13.04
N LYS A 105 13.57 14.34 -14.14
CA LYS A 105 12.52 15.38 -14.11
C LYS A 105 11.26 14.89 -13.40
N PHE A 106 10.86 13.65 -13.64
CA PHE A 106 9.73 13.03 -12.96
C PHE A 106 9.94 12.94 -11.45
N LEU A 107 11.11 12.50 -10.99
CA LEU A 107 11.38 12.39 -9.55
C LEU A 107 11.38 13.75 -8.84
N ILE A 108 11.94 14.79 -9.47
CA ILE A 108 11.92 16.16 -8.92
C ILE A 108 10.47 16.69 -8.84
N GLU A 109 9.67 16.49 -9.89
CA GLU A 109 8.26 16.90 -9.90
C GLU A 109 7.43 16.07 -8.90
N LEU A 110 7.74 14.79 -8.75
CA LEU A 110 7.08 13.90 -7.80
C LEU A 110 7.35 14.32 -6.36
N GLU A 111 8.61 14.60 -6.02
CA GLU A 111 8.98 15.13 -4.71
C GLU A 111 8.19 16.41 -4.39
N LYS A 112 8.21 17.37 -5.31
CA LYS A 112 7.48 18.63 -5.14
C LYS A 112 5.99 18.40 -4.90
N ASN A 113 5.33 17.60 -5.73
CA ASN A 113 3.89 17.35 -5.58
C ASN A 113 3.56 16.54 -4.32
N PHE A 114 4.52 15.75 -3.80
CA PHE A 114 4.36 15.05 -2.52
C PHE A 114 4.39 15.97 -1.29
N ASP A 115 5.01 17.15 -1.39
CA ASP A 115 4.97 18.14 -0.31
C ASP A 115 3.56 18.72 -0.13
N ASP A 116 2.81 18.86 -1.22
CA ASP A 116 1.49 19.51 -1.25
C ASP A 116 0.31 18.59 -0.94
N ILE A 117 0.53 17.30 -0.67
CA ILE A 117 -0.53 16.34 -0.38
C ILE A 117 -0.50 15.82 1.06
N GLU A 118 -1.68 15.48 1.56
CA GLU A 118 -1.79 14.56 2.68
C GLU A 118 -1.26 13.17 2.29
N TRP A 119 -0.55 12.52 3.22
CA TRP A 119 0.07 11.21 3.00
C TRP A 119 -0.94 10.05 3.03
N ASP A 120 -1.83 10.05 2.04
CA ASP A 120 -2.88 9.07 1.84
C ASP A 120 -2.61 8.18 0.61
N ALA A 121 -2.93 6.89 0.69
CA ALA A 121 -2.66 5.93 -0.39
C ALA A 121 -3.31 6.31 -1.73
N GLU A 122 -4.52 6.86 -1.72
CA GLU A 122 -5.20 7.27 -2.96
C GLU A 122 -4.57 8.54 -3.53
N LYS A 123 -4.29 9.53 -2.67
CA LYS A 123 -3.61 10.77 -3.06
C LYS A 123 -2.21 10.48 -3.60
N ILE A 124 -1.41 9.68 -2.90
CA ILE A 124 -0.08 9.26 -3.36
C ILE A 124 -0.18 8.59 -4.74
N HIS A 125 -1.11 7.66 -4.92
CA HIS A 125 -1.25 6.96 -6.20
C HIS A 125 -1.65 7.92 -7.32
N ALA A 126 -2.58 8.86 -7.07
CA ALA A 126 -2.99 9.87 -8.02
C ALA A 126 -1.84 10.82 -8.38
N THR A 127 -1.10 11.31 -7.38
CA THR A 127 0.05 12.19 -7.57
C THR A 127 1.14 11.56 -8.42
N ILE A 128 1.38 10.25 -8.29
CA ILE A 128 2.31 9.53 -9.19
C ILE A 128 1.85 9.65 -10.65
N HIS A 129 0.56 9.44 -10.93
CA HIS A 129 0.02 9.59 -12.30
C HIS A 129 0.11 11.02 -12.80
N GLU A 130 -0.21 12.00 -11.96
CA GLU A 130 -0.16 13.42 -12.31
C GLU A 130 1.27 13.88 -12.63
N SER A 131 2.23 13.53 -11.77
CA SER A 131 3.66 13.81 -12.00
C SER A 131 4.16 13.11 -13.26
N ALA A 132 3.74 11.86 -13.51
CA ALA A 132 4.11 11.15 -14.73
C ALA A 132 3.62 11.89 -15.98
N LYS A 133 2.36 12.35 -15.97
CA LYS A 133 1.75 13.12 -17.06
C LYS A 133 2.47 14.43 -17.31
N LYS A 134 2.78 15.20 -16.25
CA LYS A 134 3.49 16.48 -16.36
C LYS A 134 4.90 16.32 -16.92
N SER A 135 5.60 15.27 -16.51
CA SER A 135 6.97 14.96 -16.97
C SER A 135 7.02 14.20 -18.29
N GLN A 136 5.89 14.00 -18.96
CA GLN A 136 5.77 13.29 -20.24
C GLN A 136 6.33 11.85 -20.22
N ILE A 137 6.31 11.21 -19.06
CA ILE A 137 6.68 9.81 -18.89
C ILE A 137 5.42 8.96 -18.79
N SER A 138 5.45 7.74 -19.32
CA SER A 138 4.29 6.85 -19.22
C SER A 138 4.08 6.43 -17.77
N ALA A 139 2.82 6.29 -17.35
CA ALA A 139 2.48 5.83 -16.01
C ALA A 139 3.20 4.51 -15.67
N LYS A 140 3.26 3.57 -16.63
CA LYS A 140 4.00 2.31 -16.47
C LYS A 140 5.46 2.53 -16.08
N LYS A 141 6.17 3.42 -16.79
CA LYS A 141 7.57 3.73 -16.50
C LYS A 141 7.73 4.43 -15.15
N ALA A 142 6.83 5.34 -14.80
CA ALA A 142 6.84 6.01 -13.49
C ALA A 142 6.69 5.01 -12.33
N PHE A 143 5.72 4.08 -12.40
CA PHE A 143 5.57 3.03 -11.39
C PHE A 143 6.76 2.07 -11.36
N GLN A 144 7.28 1.68 -12.54
CA GLN A 144 8.48 0.85 -12.63
C GLN A 144 9.67 1.51 -11.92
N LEU A 145 9.89 2.80 -12.17
CA LEU A 145 10.96 3.56 -11.53
C LEU A 145 10.79 3.59 -10.01
N ILE A 146 9.57 3.82 -9.50
CA ILE A 146 9.28 3.77 -8.07
C ILE A 146 9.63 2.38 -7.51
N TYR A 147 9.18 1.30 -8.12
CA TYR A 147 9.51 -0.04 -7.63
C TYR A 147 11.02 -0.34 -7.71
N MET A 148 11.71 0.13 -8.75
CA MET A 148 13.17 0.00 -8.83
C MET A 148 13.87 0.73 -7.68
N LEU A 149 13.44 1.94 -7.32
CA LEU A 149 14.01 2.74 -6.24
C LEU A 149 13.86 2.09 -4.86
N PHE A 150 12.72 1.45 -4.60
CA PHE A 150 12.36 0.98 -3.25
C PHE A 150 12.53 -0.53 -3.05
N ILE A 151 12.34 -1.34 -4.08
CA ILE A 151 12.36 -2.81 -3.97
C ILE A 151 13.26 -3.49 -5.03
N GLY A 152 13.87 -2.72 -5.94
CA GLY A 152 14.75 -3.25 -6.99
C GLY A 152 14.04 -4.17 -7.99
N LYS A 153 12.72 -4.03 -8.15
CA LYS A 153 11.89 -4.81 -9.09
C LYS A 153 11.15 -3.89 -10.05
N ASP A 154 10.75 -4.42 -11.20
CA ASP A 154 9.95 -3.69 -12.20
C ASP A 154 8.47 -3.59 -11.81
N ARG A 155 8.01 -4.44 -10.89
CA ARG A 155 6.62 -4.51 -10.44
C ARG A 155 6.58 -4.70 -8.94
N GLY A 156 5.45 -4.32 -8.36
CA GLY A 156 5.22 -4.42 -6.93
C GLY A 156 3.76 -4.27 -6.56
N PRO A 157 3.48 -4.21 -5.26
CA PRO A 157 2.13 -3.94 -4.75
C PRO A 157 1.64 -2.56 -5.19
N ARG A 158 0.34 -2.28 -5.02
CA ARG A 158 -0.23 -0.96 -5.34
C ARG A 158 0.57 0.17 -4.65
N ALA A 159 1.28 0.96 -5.45
CA ALA A 159 2.26 1.96 -4.99
C ALA A 159 1.74 2.93 -3.92
N GLY A 160 0.47 3.32 -3.98
CA GLY A 160 -0.14 4.20 -2.99
C GLY A 160 -0.05 3.65 -1.56
N TYR A 161 -0.55 2.42 -1.35
CA TYR A 161 -0.46 1.76 -0.05
C TYR A 161 1.00 1.45 0.32
N PHE A 162 1.79 1.04 -0.66
CA PHE A 162 3.19 0.72 -0.44
C PHE A 162 4.00 1.92 0.10
N LEU A 163 4.00 3.04 -0.61
CA LEU A 163 4.71 4.26 -0.18
C LEU A 163 4.10 4.84 1.11
N GLN A 164 2.78 4.71 1.30
CA GLN A 164 2.14 5.07 2.57
C GLN A 164 2.73 4.28 3.73
N SER A 165 2.84 2.95 3.60
CA SER A 165 3.38 2.07 4.64
C SER A 165 4.84 2.40 4.97
N LEU A 166 5.64 2.80 3.98
CA LEU A 166 7.04 3.21 4.18
C LEU A 166 7.17 4.50 4.99
N GLY A 167 6.24 5.44 4.82
CA GLY A 167 6.23 6.74 5.48
C GLY A 167 6.89 7.85 4.65
N LYS A 168 6.39 9.08 4.82
CA LYS A 168 6.74 10.25 3.99
C LYS A 168 8.24 10.53 3.99
N ASP A 169 8.86 10.59 5.17
CA ASP A 169 10.26 11.00 5.29
C ASP A 169 11.21 10.06 4.58
N PHE A 170 11.00 8.74 4.71
CA PHE A 170 11.79 7.73 4.02
C PHE A 170 11.63 7.84 2.50
N VAL A 171 10.39 7.99 2.01
CA VAL A 171 10.09 8.10 0.59
C VAL A 171 10.72 9.35 -0.02
N MET A 172 10.56 10.51 0.64
CA MET A 172 11.13 11.77 0.19
C MET A 172 12.66 11.71 0.16
N LYS A 173 13.29 11.15 1.21
CA LYS A 173 14.74 10.95 1.27
C LYS A 173 15.25 10.10 0.11
N ARG A 174 14.64 8.93 -0.13
CA ARG A 174 15.03 8.01 -1.22
C ARG A 174 14.89 8.65 -2.60
N ILE A 175 13.83 9.45 -2.82
CA ILE A 175 13.64 10.17 -4.08
C ILE A 175 14.76 11.21 -4.31
N ARG A 176 15.14 11.98 -3.26
CA ARG A 176 16.25 12.94 -3.33
C ARG A 176 17.57 12.29 -3.65
N GLU A 177 17.91 11.23 -2.92
CA GLU A 177 19.14 10.45 -3.15
C GLU A 177 19.24 10.03 -4.62
N ALA A 178 18.13 9.55 -5.20
CA ALA A 178 18.10 9.04 -6.55
C ALA A 178 18.37 10.08 -7.64
N TYR A 179 17.82 11.29 -7.54
CA TYR A 179 18.07 12.31 -8.57
C TYR A 179 19.36 13.10 -8.31
N GLN A 180 19.97 12.98 -7.13
CA GLN A 180 21.22 13.64 -6.77
C GLN A 180 22.45 12.78 -7.04
N SER A 181 22.32 11.45 -7.04
CA SER A 181 23.35 10.52 -7.52
C SER A 181 23.62 10.67 -9.01
#